data_AF-A0A7C1WK13-F1
#
_entry.id   AF-A0A7C1WK13-F1
#
_cell.length_a   1.000
_cell.length_b   1.000
_cell.length_c   1.000
_cell.angle_alpha   90.00
_cell.angle_beta   90.00
_cell.angle_gamma   90.00
#
_symmetry.space_group_name_H-M   'P 1'
#
loop_
_entity.id
_entity.type
_entity.pdbx_description
1 polymer ?
#
loop_
_entity_poly.entity_id
_entity_poly.type
_entity_poly.pdbx_seq_one_letter_code
_entity_poly.pdbx_strand_id
1 'polypeptide(L)'
;MTARNDKAMVTLAVGDSYVANFMANVRPTWEPYCEKHGYDLILLTEPIDRDCDFSVKSIHWQKLLIGLLPQLKEYGHIVWMDGDIIINHAIAPCIVSEMNTDKIGVVDISDVFHRIDNTYNLHVRF
;
A
#
# COMPACT_ATOMS: atom_id res chain seq x y z
N MET A 1 5.58 -26.27 -1.39
CA MET A 1 5.01 -25.01 -0.88
C MET A 1 6.19 -24.08 -0.67
N THR A 2 6.27 -22.98 -1.42
CA THR A 2 7.26 -21.93 -1.16
C THR A 2 7.01 -21.37 0.24
N ALA A 3 8.08 -21.16 1.01
CA ALA A 3 7.97 -20.53 2.32
C ALA A 3 7.42 -19.10 2.14
N ARG A 4 6.52 -18.70 3.03
CA ARG A 4 5.96 -17.34 3.07
C ARG A 4 7.08 -16.33 3.33
N ASN A 5 7.04 -15.17 2.67
CA ASN A 5 7.95 -14.07 3.01
C ASN A 5 7.54 -13.41 4.34
N ASP A 6 8.48 -12.75 5.01
CA ASP A 6 8.17 -11.99 6.24
C ASP A 6 7.47 -10.65 5.98
N LYS A 7 7.51 -10.17 4.73
CA LYS A 7 6.93 -8.88 4.34
C LYS A 7 5.73 -9.07 3.43
N ALA A 8 4.71 -8.25 3.60
CA ALA A 8 3.55 -8.17 2.71
C ALA A 8 3.44 -6.80 2.05
N MET A 9 3.24 -6.79 0.74
CA MET A 9 2.79 -5.62 -0.01
C MET A 9 1.30 -5.76 -0.27
N VAL A 10 0.49 -4.87 0.29
CA VAL A 10 -0.96 -4.98 0.31
C VAL A 10 -1.58 -3.80 -0.44
N THR A 11 -2.60 -4.08 -1.23
CA THR A 11 -3.45 -3.06 -1.84
C THR A 11 -4.91 -3.53 -1.94
N LEU A 12 -5.79 -2.63 -2.35
CA LEU A 12 -7.22 -2.87 -2.49
C LEU A 12 -7.69 -2.37 -3.87
N ALA A 13 -8.37 -3.25 -4.61
CA ALA A 13 -9.05 -2.92 -5.86
C ALA A 13 -10.44 -3.56 -5.87
N VAL A 14 -11.47 -2.80 -5.54
CA VAL A 14 -12.85 -3.31 -5.44
C VAL A 14 -13.59 -3.08 -6.75
N GLY A 15 -14.07 -4.18 -7.34
CA GLY A 15 -14.79 -4.20 -8.61
C GLY A 15 -13.90 -4.58 -9.80
N ASP A 16 -14.51 -5.27 -10.78
CA ASP A 16 -13.81 -5.96 -11.87
C ASP A 16 -12.92 -5.04 -12.70
N SER A 17 -13.35 -3.79 -12.96
CA SER A 17 -12.56 -2.83 -13.73
C SER A 17 -11.29 -2.41 -13.01
N TYR A 18 -11.33 -2.22 -11.70
CA TYR A 18 -10.17 -1.89 -10.88
C TYR A 18 -9.20 -3.07 -10.78
N VAL A 19 -9.74 -4.27 -10.60
CA VAL A 19 -8.92 -5.50 -10.61
C VAL A 19 -8.24 -5.67 -11.97
N ALA A 20 -8.97 -5.55 -13.07
CA ALA A 20 -8.42 -5.65 -14.43
C ALA A 20 -7.32 -4.59 -14.67
N ASN A 21 -7.54 -3.35 -14.25
CA ASN A 21 -6.55 -2.28 -14.37
C ASN A 21 -5.28 -2.56 -13.56
N PHE A 22 -5.42 -3.02 -12.31
CA PHE A 22 -4.29 -3.39 -11.47
C PHE A 22 -3.49 -4.52 -12.12
N MET A 23 -4.17 -5.58 -12.58
CA MET A 23 -3.55 -6.74 -13.21
C MET A 23 -2.81 -6.37 -14.50
N ALA A 24 -3.38 -5.48 -15.32
CA ALA A 24 -2.81 -5.10 -16.60
C ALA A 24 -1.65 -4.10 -16.49
N ASN A 25 -1.72 -3.14 -15.56
CA ASN A 25 -0.82 -1.98 -15.57
C ASN A 25 0.12 -1.92 -14.36
N VAL A 26 -0.32 -2.38 -13.19
CA VAL A 26 0.38 -2.13 -11.92
C VAL A 26 1.13 -3.38 -11.48
N ARG A 27 0.45 -4.53 -11.47
CA ARG A 27 1.00 -5.84 -11.12
C ARG A 27 2.30 -6.17 -11.86
N PRO A 28 2.46 -5.91 -13.18
CA PRO A 28 3.73 -6.18 -13.88
C PRO A 28 4.93 -5.41 -13.32
N THR A 29 4.68 -4.29 -12.64
CA THR A 29 5.74 -3.49 -11.98
C THR A 29 5.96 -3.90 -10.53
N TRP A 30 4.92 -4.41 -9.85
CA TRP A 30 5.00 -4.81 -8.44
C TRP A 30 5.55 -6.22 -8.27
N GLU A 31 5.16 -7.19 -9.10
CA GLU A 31 5.65 -8.57 -9.00
C GLU A 31 7.18 -8.67 -8.96
N PRO A 32 7.94 -8.12 -9.94
CA PRO A 32 9.40 -8.19 -9.89
C PRO A 32 9.99 -7.39 -8.72
N TYR A 33 9.34 -6.32 -8.27
CA TYR A 33 9.76 -5.58 -7.08
C TYR A 33 9.58 -6.44 -5.81
N CYS A 34 8.44 -7.09 -5.67
CA CYS A 34 8.13 -7.97 -4.55
C CYS A 34 9.07 -9.17 -4.52
N GLU A 35 9.35 -9.79 -5.67
CA GLU A 35 10.32 -10.87 -5.79
C GLU A 35 11.73 -10.41 -5.39
N LYS A 36 12.19 -9.27 -5.93
CA LYS A 36 13.51 -8.69 -5.62
C LYS A 36 13.73 -8.44 -4.13
N HIS A 37 12.68 -7.99 -3.43
CA HIS A 37 12.79 -7.56 -2.04
C HIS A 37 12.17 -8.52 -1.03
N GLY A 38 11.63 -9.66 -1.46
CA GLY A 38 11.01 -10.67 -0.59
C GLY A 38 9.73 -10.16 0.07
N TYR A 39 8.76 -9.73 -0.73
CA TYR A 39 7.39 -9.45 -0.32
C TYR A 39 6.43 -10.48 -0.90
N ASP A 40 5.40 -10.84 -0.13
CA ASP A 40 4.19 -11.42 -0.69
C ASP A 40 3.28 -10.31 -1.19
N LEU A 41 2.84 -10.41 -2.45
CA LEU A 41 1.89 -9.48 -3.04
C LEU A 41 0.45 -9.89 -2.73
N ILE A 42 -0.29 -9.03 -2.04
CA ILE A 42 -1.67 -9.28 -1.61
C ILE A 42 -2.60 -8.22 -2.21
N LEU A 43 -3.44 -8.66 -3.14
CA LEU A 43 -4.53 -7.87 -3.70
C LEU A 43 -5.83 -8.22 -2.97
N LEU A 44 -6.40 -7.25 -2.26
CA LEU A 44 -7.74 -7.36 -1.71
C LEU A 44 -8.74 -6.90 -2.78
N THR A 45 -9.74 -7.73 -3.09
CA THR A 45 -10.77 -7.41 -4.10
C THR A 45 -12.13 -7.06 -3.51
N GLU A 46 -12.25 -7.19 -2.19
CA GLU A 46 -13.45 -6.89 -1.43
C GLU A 46 -13.11 -5.88 -0.33
N PRO A 47 -14.05 -5.00 0.07
CA PRO A 47 -13.85 -4.16 1.24
C PRO A 47 -13.53 -4.97 2.50
N ILE A 48 -12.68 -4.43 3.37
CA ILE A 48 -12.31 -5.04 4.65
C ILE A 48 -13.50 -4.96 5.62
N ASP A 49 -14.08 -3.77 5.77
CA ASP A 49 -15.37 -3.54 6.41
C ASP A 49 -16.46 -3.52 5.32
N ARG A 50 -17.24 -4.60 5.27
CA ARG A 50 -18.32 -4.82 4.31
C ARG A 50 -19.63 -4.14 4.72
N ASP A 51 -19.75 -3.78 5.99
CA ASP A 51 -20.93 -3.09 6.54
C ASP A 51 -20.77 -1.57 6.50
N CYS A 52 -19.65 -1.08 5.96
CA CYS A 52 -19.35 0.33 5.81
C CYS A 52 -20.34 1.04 4.88
N ASP A 53 -20.92 2.14 5.34
CA ASP A 53 -21.69 3.04 4.49
C ASP A 53 -20.75 3.92 3.66
N PHE A 54 -20.52 3.50 2.41
CA PHE A 54 -19.64 4.19 1.47
C PHE A 54 -20.17 5.56 1.00
N SER A 55 -21.43 5.91 1.30
CA SER A 55 -21.95 7.26 1.07
C SER A 55 -21.43 8.26 2.11
N VAL A 56 -21.03 7.77 3.29
CA VAL A 56 -20.50 8.57 4.40
C VAL A 56 -18.97 8.44 4.50
N LYS A 57 -18.43 7.23 4.30
CA LYS A 57 -17.00 6.95 4.41
C LYS A 57 -16.44 6.47 3.09
N SER A 58 -15.53 7.25 2.52
CA SER A 58 -14.84 6.85 1.29
C SER A 58 -14.15 5.48 1.44
N ILE A 59 -14.12 4.72 0.35
CA ILE A 59 -13.43 3.43 0.27
C ILE A 59 -11.94 3.52 0.66
N HIS A 60 -11.31 4.69 0.52
CA HIS A 60 -9.90 4.90 0.92
C HIS A 60 -9.65 4.70 2.41
N TRP A 61 -10.67 4.82 3.26
CA TRP A 61 -10.54 4.60 4.71
C TRP A 61 -10.30 3.13 5.07
N GLN A 62 -10.61 2.20 4.16
CA GLN A 62 -10.41 0.76 4.36
C GLN A 62 -8.93 0.43 4.65
N LYS A 63 -7.97 1.22 4.15
CA LYS A 63 -6.54 1.00 4.42
C LYS A 63 -6.15 1.06 5.89
N LEU A 64 -6.93 1.79 6.71
CA LEU A 64 -6.68 1.86 8.15
C LEU A 64 -7.05 0.55 8.88
N LEU A 65 -7.81 -0.33 8.22
CA LEU A 65 -8.31 -1.58 8.80
C LEU A 65 -7.40 -2.78 8.51
N ILE A 66 -6.30 -2.59 7.78
CA ILE A 66 -5.44 -3.69 7.33
C ILE A 66 -4.87 -4.51 8.49
N GLY A 67 -4.57 -3.86 9.62
CA GLY A 67 -4.08 -4.53 10.82
C GLY A 67 -5.11 -5.45 11.50
N LEU A 68 -6.39 -5.37 11.11
CA LEU A 68 -7.45 -6.23 11.62
C LEU A 68 -7.52 -7.58 10.89
N LEU A 69 -6.96 -7.67 9.69
CA LEU A 69 -7.01 -8.87 8.85
C LEU A 69 -6.14 -10.00 9.46
N PRO A 70 -6.73 -11.14 9.87
CA PRO A 70 -5.98 -12.21 10.54
C PRO A 70 -4.80 -12.73 9.72
N GLN A 71 -4.96 -12.85 8.40
CA GLN A 71 -3.93 -13.36 7.50
C GLN A 71 -2.70 -12.45 7.38
N LEU A 72 -2.82 -11.19 7.80
CA LEU A 72 -1.73 -10.22 7.76
C LEU A 72 -0.93 -10.18 9.07
N LYS A 73 -1.47 -10.70 10.17
CA LYS A 73 -0.82 -10.66 11.50
C LYS A 73 0.46 -11.48 11.61
N GLU A 74 0.70 -12.37 10.66
CA GLU A 74 1.88 -13.24 10.63
C GLU A 74 3.09 -12.60 9.95
N TYR A 75 2.91 -11.46 9.26
CA TYR A 75 4.01 -10.75 8.62
C TYR A 75 4.69 -9.82 9.63
N GLY A 76 6.03 -9.82 9.66
CA GLY A 76 6.81 -8.84 10.42
C GLY A 76 6.62 -7.42 9.89
N HIS A 77 6.40 -7.26 8.58
CA HIS A 77 6.11 -5.96 7.97
C HIS A 77 4.94 -6.01 6.99
N ILE A 78 4.02 -5.05 7.13
CA ILE A 78 2.90 -4.84 6.21
C ILE A 78 3.06 -3.45 5.60
N VAL A 79 3.15 -3.39 4.27
CA VAL A 79 3.19 -2.15 3.50
C VAL A 79 1.89 -2.00 2.74
N TRP A 80 1.15 -0.92 3.00
CA TRP A 80 0.05 -0.51 2.14
C TRP A 80 0.57 0.36 1.01
N MET A 81 0.19 0.04 -0.23
CA MET A 81 0.37 0.91 -1.38
C MET A 81 -0.95 1.10 -2.11
N ASP A 82 -1.22 2.33 -2.56
CA ASP A 82 -2.38 2.60 -3.38
C ASP A 82 -2.22 1.91 -4.75
N GLY A 83 -3.31 1.30 -5.23
CA GLY A 83 -3.28 0.36 -6.36
C GLY A 83 -3.07 1.00 -7.73
N ASP A 84 -2.87 2.31 -7.79
CA ASP A 84 -2.57 3.12 -8.98
C ASP A 84 -1.11 3.57 -9.07
N ILE A 85 -0.26 3.17 -8.10
CA ILE A 85 1.17 3.46 -8.10
C ILE A 85 1.91 2.40 -8.91
N ILE A 86 2.69 2.82 -9.92
CA ILE A 86 3.64 1.95 -10.63
C ILE A 86 5.05 2.07 -10.02
N ILE A 87 5.79 0.96 -9.98
CA ILE A 87 7.14 0.93 -9.38
C ILE A 87 8.21 0.76 -10.47
N ASN A 88 9.23 1.61 -10.46
CA ASN A 88 10.44 1.31 -11.21
C ASN A 88 11.26 0.22 -10.48
N HIS A 89 10.86 -1.03 -10.66
CA HIS A 89 11.42 -2.19 -9.95
C HIS A 89 12.91 -2.43 -10.23
N ALA A 90 13.47 -1.85 -11.29
CA ALA A 90 14.89 -1.94 -11.59
C ALA A 90 15.74 -1.26 -10.49
N ILE A 91 15.32 -0.07 -10.04
CA ILE A 91 16.12 0.78 -9.15
C ILE A 91 15.48 1.05 -7.78
N ALA A 92 14.18 0.85 -7.63
CA ALA A 92 13.48 1.19 -6.39
C ALA A 92 14.06 0.41 -5.19
N PRO A 93 14.38 1.09 -4.07
CA PRO A 93 14.86 0.46 -2.85
C PRO A 93 13.71 -0.27 -2.13
N CYS A 94 14.05 -1.11 -1.15
CA CYS A 94 13.06 -1.75 -0.30
C CYS A 94 12.41 -0.70 0.63
N ILE A 95 11.08 -0.58 0.59
CA ILE A 95 10.31 0.40 1.40
C ILE A 95 10.63 0.31 2.89
N VAL A 96 10.83 -0.91 3.42
CA VAL A 96 11.05 -1.12 4.85
C VAL A 96 12.53 -1.20 5.24
N SER A 97 13.48 -0.90 4.33
CA SER A 97 14.92 -1.02 4.65
C SER A 97 15.36 -0.19 5.84
N GLU A 98 14.72 0.96 6.04
CA GLU A 98 15.01 1.89 7.15
C GLU A 98 14.05 1.72 8.35
N MET A 99 13.09 0.80 8.29
CA MET A 99 12.18 0.57 9.41
C MET A 99 12.82 -0.33 10.46
N ASN A 100 13.48 0.29 11.45
CA ASN A 100 14.11 -0.38 12.59
C ASN A 100 13.30 -0.24 13.90
N THR A 101 12.00 0.03 13.80
CA THR A 101 11.11 0.24 14.96
C THR A 101 9.85 -0.61 14.85
N ASP A 102 9.16 -0.79 15.98
CA ASP A 102 7.84 -1.41 16.09
C ASP A 102 6.67 -0.45 15.80
N LYS A 103 6.97 0.72 15.20
CA LYS A 103 6.00 1.78 14.92
C LYS A 103 5.49 1.73 13.49
N ILE A 104 4.45 2.52 13.24
CA ILE A 104 3.90 2.74 11.90
C ILE A 104 4.76 3.78 11.17
N GLY A 105 5.32 3.40 10.02
CA GLY A 105 5.97 4.32 9.10
C GLY A 105 4.95 5.00 8.18
N VAL A 106 5.17 6.29 7.89
CA VAL A 106 4.41 7.06 6.90
C VAL A 106 5.39 7.75 5.97
N VAL A 107 5.04 7.85 4.68
CA VAL A 107 5.83 8.62 3.73
C VAL A 107 5.47 10.08 3.89
N ASP A 108 6.46 10.90 4.22
CA ASP A 108 6.34 12.36 4.17
C ASP A 108 7.07 12.88 2.93
N ILE A 109 6.33 13.58 2.07
CA ILE A 109 6.87 14.20 0.85
C ILE A 109 7.16 15.70 1.05
N SER A 110 6.86 16.25 2.22
CA SER A 110 6.97 17.69 2.52
C SER A 110 8.41 18.21 2.39
N ASP A 111 9.41 17.39 2.71
CA ASP A 111 10.83 17.73 2.58
C ASP A 111 11.35 17.69 1.12
N VAL A 112 10.64 17.01 0.21
CA VAL A 112 11.04 16.86 -1.20
C VAL A 112 10.31 17.85 -2.11
N PHE A 113 9.07 18.21 -1.76
CA PHE A 113 8.28 19.22 -2.46
C PHE A 113 8.27 20.56 -1.70
N HIS A 114 9.42 21.21 -1.59
CA HIS A 114 9.46 22.64 -1.26
C HIS A 114 8.97 23.47 -2.46
N ARG A 115 7.66 23.70 -2.57
CA ARG A 115 7.13 24.74 -3.47
C ARG A 115 7.31 26.11 -2.79
N ILE A 116 7.79 27.08 -3.56
CA ILE A 116 8.18 28.42 -3.12
C ILE A 116 7.04 29.18 -2.40
N ASP A 117 5.79 28.79 -2.59
CA ASP A 117 4.62 29.58 -2.20
C ASP A 117 3.79 29.06 -1.02
N ASN A 118 4.20 27.99 -0.31
CA ASN A 118 3.62 27.55 0.98
C ASN A 118 2.07 27.40 1.04
N THR A 119 1.37 27.44 -0.09
CA THR A 119 -0.10 27.59 -0.19
C THR A 119 -0.84 26.27 0.02
N TYR A 120 -0.20 25.13 -0.22
CA TYR A 120 -0.82 23.81 -0.03
C TYR A 120 -0.55 23.16 1.32
N ASN A 121 0.42 23.65 2.10
CA ASN A 121 0.78 23.09 3.41
C ASN A 121 -0.24 23.41 4.54
N LEU A 122 -1.33 24.12 4.22
CA LEU A 122 -2.38 24.48 5.17
C LEU A 122 -3.62 23.59 5.12
N HIS A 123 -3.77 22.74 4.09
CA HIS A 123 -4.99 21.93 3.91
C HIS A 123 -4.83 20.45 4.26
N VAL A 124 -3.62 20.02 4.65
CA VAL A 124 -3.36 18.66 5.14
C VAL A 124 -2.66 18.75 6.48
N ARG A 125 -3.38 19.27 7.49
CA ARG A 125 -3.05 19.03 8.89
C ARG A 125 -4.10 18.07 9.42
N PHE A 126 -3.67 16.85 9.77
CA PHE A 126 -4.42 15.99 10.69
C PHE A 126 -4.16 16.46 12.12
#